data_AF-A0A964AGU4-F1
#
_entry.id   AF-A0A964AGU4-F1
#
_cell.length_a   1.000
_cell.length_b   1.000
_cell.length_c   1.000
_cell.angle_alpha   90.00
_cell.angle_beta   90.00
_cell.angle_gamma   90.00
#
_symmetry.space_group_name_H-M   'P 1'
#
loop_
_entity.id
_entity.type
_entity.pdbx_description
1 polymer ?
#
loop_
_entity_poly.entity_id
_entity_poly.type
_entity_poly.pdbx_seq_one_letter_code
_entity_poly.pdbx_strand_id
1 'polypeptide(L)'
;MSIFHTEPVHCGACGTELQFRLVHSVNADRRPDLREAILSGAFQVQPCPTCELDVRPEPAFTYLDQELGLWIRALPVDRAPAWASFEEETLTLYGKTFGDPRSAAAAIGDHLKARMTFGWAAVREKILCAQHGFDDATLEMVKAAAVRSSPRPPVDDNVELRLDGVTDELLGLAWLSGPEEVFLEALAVPRALVEQIEAAPETWAELRAAVSAGPFVDINRALMAS
;
A
#
# COMPACT_ATOMS: atom_id res chain seq x y z
N MET A 1 20.01 -2.64 3.41
CA MET A 1 19.85 -2.93 4.85
C MET A 1 18.62 -2.20 5.32
N SER A 2 17.86 -2.75 6.27
CA SER A 2 16.73 -2.04 6.89
C SER A 2 17.23 -1.09 7.98
N ILE A 3 16.57 0.06 8.14
CA ILE A 3 16.94 1.14 9.06
C ILE A 3 15.81 1.32 10.07
N PHE A 4 16.19 1.40 11.35
CA PHE A 4 15.28 1.62 12.46
C PHE A 4 15.82 2.67 13.41
N HIS A 5 14.92 3.47 13.98
CA HIS A 5 15.22 4.45 15.03
C HIS A 5 14.27 4.24 16.20
N THR A 6 14.76 4.45 17.42
CA THR A 6 13.91 4.39 18.61
C THR A 6 13.39 5.80 18.89
N GLU A 7 12.07 5.94 18.93
CA GLU A 7 11.39 7.22 19.11
C GLU A 7 10.21 7.04 20.07
N PRO A 8 9.84 8.07 20.84
CA PRO A 8 8.65 8.02 21.68
C PRO A 8 7.39 8.05 20.81
N VAL A 9 6.46 7.14 21.08
CA VAL A 9 5.10 7.15 20.51
C VAL A 9 4.07 7.09 21.63
N HIS A 10 2.86 7.56 21.36
CA HIS A 10 1.78 7.55 22.35
C HIS A 10 0.76 6.47 21.99
N CYS A 11 0.32 5.72 22.99
CA CYS A 11 -0.80 4.80 22.85
C CYS A 11 -2.09 5.61 22.59
N GLY A 12 -2.79 5.34 21.48
CA GLY A 12 -4.05 6.00 21.14
C GLY A 12 -5.18 5.75 22.15
N ALA A 13 -5.13 4.63 22.88
CA ALA A 13 -6.18 4.25 23.83
C ALA A 13 -6.03 4.87 25.22
N CYS A 14 -4.82 4.93 25.77
CA CYS A 14 -4.58 5.40 27.15
C CYS A 14 -3.61 6.59 27.26
N GLY A 15 -2.99 7.03 26.16
CA GLY A 15 -2.05 8.14 26.14
C GLY A 15 -0.67 7.84 26.72
N THR A 16 -0.40 6.62 27.17
CA THR A 16 0.94 6.25 27.68
C THR A 16 1.97 6.40 26.57
N GLU A 17 3.08 7.09 26.88
CA GLU A 17 4.26 7.14 26.01
C GLU A 17 5.06 5.83 26.14
N LEU A 18 5.45 5.26 25.01
CA LEU A 18 6.29 4.07 24.93
C LEU A 18 7.42 4.31 23.93
N GLN A 19 8.59 3.75 24.23
CA GLN A 19 9.72 3.74 23.30
C GLN A 19 9.46 2.72 22.21
N PHE A 20 9.41 3.16 20.96
CA PHE A 20 9.08 2.33 19.81
C PHE A 20 10.22 2.32 18.81
N ARG A 21 10.58 1.15 18.30
CA ARG A 21 11.61 1.00 17.27
C ARG A 21 11.01 1.14 15.87
N LEU A 22 10.78 2.39 15.47
CA LEU A 22 10.19 2.76 14.20
C LEU A 22 11.10 2.42 13.02
N VAL A 23 10.48 1.95 11.94
CA VAL A 23 11.15 1.68 10.68
C VAL A 23 11.23 2.95 9.84
N HIS A 24 12.38 3.16 9.20
CA HIS A 24 12.59 4.25 8.24
C HIS A 24 12.91 3.70 6.84
N SER A 25 13.44 2.48 6.77
CA SER A 25 13.62 1.76 5.52
C SER A 25 13.56 0.25 5.72
N VAL A 26 12.91 -0.46 4.81
CA VAL A 26 12.91 -1.92 4.69
C VAL A 26 13.61 -2.30 3.39
N ASN A 27 14.60 -3.20 3.49
CA ASN A 27 15.12 -3.92 2.33
C ASN A 27 14.68 -5.38 2.46
N ALA A 28 13.61 -5.75 1.76
CA ALA A 28 12.97 -7.05 1.84
C ALA A 28 13.84 -8.17 1.26
N ASP A 29 14.68 -7.89 0.26
CA ASP A 29 15.63 -8.88 -0.28
C ASP A 29 16.54 -9.46 0.81
N ARG A 30 16.98 -8.60 1.75
CA ARG A 30 17.83 -9.01 2.88
C ARG A 30 17.06 -9.38 4.13
N ARG A 31 15.77 -9.05 4.18
CA ARG A 31 14.89 -9.24 5.34
C ARG A 31 13.50 -9.71 4.88
N PRO A 32 13.41 -10.89 4.25
CA PRO A 32 12.13 -11.44 3.82
C PRO A 32 11.18 -11.66 5.01
N ASP A 33 11.73 -11.90 6.21
CA ASP A 33 10.96 -11.96 7.44
C ASP A 33 10.17 -10.66 7.74
N LEU A 34 10.69 -9.49 7.36
CA LEU A 34 9.96 -8.23 7.51
C LEU A 34 8.85 -8.07 6.47
N ARG A 35 9.04 -8.61 5.26
CA ARG A 35 7.97 -8.70 4.25
C ARG A 35 6.81 -9.55 4.77
N GLU A 36 7.11 -10.74 5.29
CA GLU A 36 6.10 -11.62 5.89
C GLU A 36 5.41 -10.98 7.10
N ALA A 37 6.14 -10.22 7.92
CA ALA A 37 5.56 -9.49 9.03
C ALA A 37 4.60 -8.36 8.56
N ILE A 38 4.91 -7.67 7.46
CA ILE A 38 4.02 -6.65 6.88
C ILE A 38 2.74 -7.32 6.36
N LEU A 39 2.88 -8.42 5.63
CA LEU A 39 1.76 -9.16 5.03
C LEU A 39 0.83 -9.76 6.08
N SER A 40 1.37 -10.26 7.19
CA SER A 40 0.58 -10.82 8.30
C SER A 40 0.01 -9.77 9.25
N GLY A 41 0.35 -8.48 9.07
CA GLY A 41 -0.08 -7.40 9.97
C GLY A 41 0.69 -7.32 11.29
N ALA A 42 1.66 -8.19 11.53
CA ALA A 42 2.45 -8.23 12.75
C ALA A 42 3.59 -7.18 12.80
N PHE A 43 3.91 -6.53 11.68
CA PHE A 43 5.01 -5.56 11.62
C PHE A 43 4.65 -4.22 12.27
N GLN A 44 5.61 -3.66 13.02
CA GLN A 44 5.48 -2.40 13.76
C GLN A 44 4.30 -2.40 14.75
N VAL A 45 4.03 -3.56 15.37
CA VAL A 45 3.03 -3.71 16.44
C VAL A 45 3.74 -4.01 17.77
N GLN A 46 3.35 -3.31 18.83
CA GLN A 46 3.81 -3.57 20.20
C GLN A 46 2.66 -3.35 21.19
N PRO A 47 2.46 -4.21 22.19
CA PRO A 47 1.46 -3.96 23.23
C PRO A 47 1.86 -2.75 24.09
N CYS A 48 0.88 -1.92 24.44
CA CYS A 48 1.08 -0.84 25.39
C CYS A 48 1.42 -1.41 26.78
N PRO A 49 2.46 -0.91 27.48
CA PRO A 49 2.83 -1.43 28.80
C PRO A 49 1.80 -1.13 29.90
N THR A 50 0.84 -0.23 29.65
CA THR A 50 -0.19 0.17 30.62
C THR A 50 -1.53 -0.50 30.38
N CYS A 51 -2.06 -0.43 29.15
CA CYS A 51 -3.39 -0.95 28.83
C CYS A 51 -3.38 -2.24 28.00
N GLU A 52 -2.19 -2.76 27.65
CA GLU A 52 -1.97 -4.00 26.90
C GLU A 52 -2.57 -4.03 25.47
N LEU A 53 -3.28 -2.99 25.06
CA LEU A 53 -3.75 -2.83 23.68
C LEU A 53 -2.57 -2.61 22.73
N ASP A 54 -2.69 -3.18 21.53
CA ASP A 54 -1.70 -3.04 20.48
C ASP A 54 -1.56 -1.58 20.05
N VAL A 55 -0.31 -1.15 19.93
CA VAL A 55 0.08 0.14 19.37
C VAL A 55 0.77 -0.13 18.06
N ARG A 56 0.24 0.46 16.99
CA ARG A 56 0.80 0.41 15.64
C ARG A 56 0.87 1.82 15.06
N PRO A 57 2.04 2.46 15.06
CA PRO A 57 2.23 3.75 14.43
C PRO A 57 1.94 3.69 12.92
N GLU A 58 1.43 4.77 12.35
CA GLU A 58 1.23 4.89 10.90
C GLU A 58 2.57 4.79 10.15
N PRO A 59 2.58 4.26 8.91
CA PRO A 59 3.82 4.04 8.19
C PRO A 59 4.41 5.36 7.69
N ALA A 60 5.71 5.55 7.89
CA ALA A 60 6.47 6.67 7.34
C ALA A 60 7.87 6.18 6.93
N PHE A 61 7.97 5.38 5.86
CA PHE A 61 9.20 4.68 5.51
C PHE A 61 9.31 4.36 4.01
N THR A 62 10.49 3.90 3.59
CA THR A 62 10.72 3.36 2.24
C THR A 62 10.84 1.84 2.26
N TYR A 63 10.16 1.15 1.36
CA TYR A 63 10.26 -0.29 1.17
C TYR A 63 10.95 -0.58 -0.17
N LEU A 64 11.91 -1.49 -0.18
CA LEU A 64 12.61 -1.97 -1.35
C LEU A 64 12.58 -3.48 -1.39
N ASP A 65 12.10 -4.04 -2.50
CA ASP A 65 12.09 -5.47 -2.78
C ASP A 65 12.42 -5.67 -4.27
N GLN A 66 13.66 -6.08 -4.57
CA GLN A 66 14.10 -6.28 -5.95
C GLN A 66 13.55 -7.58 -6.52
N GLU A 67 13.37 -8.61 -5.69
CA GLU A 67 12.71 -9.86 -6.08
C GLU A 67 11.30 -9.60 -6.62
N LEU A 68 10.55 -8.71 -5.98
CA LEU A 68 9.20 -8.30 -6.42
C LEU A 68 9.19 -7.10 -7.38
N GLY A 69 10.35 -6.51 -7.69
CA GLY A 69 10.44 -5.32 -8.54
C GLY A 69 9.70 -4.11 -7.95
N LEU A 70 9.73 -3.93 -6.62
CA LEU A 70 8.98 -2.89 -5.91
C LEU A 70 9.89 -1.92 -5.16
N TRP A 71 9.56 -0.64 -5.30
CA TRP A 71 9.98 0.41 -4.38
C TRP A 71 8.75 1.20 -3.94
N ILE A 72 8.48 1.25 -2.64
CA ILE A 72 7.29 1.93 -2.10
C ILE A 72 7.74 3.03 -1.13
N ARG A 73 7.22 4.24 -1.31
CA ARG A 73 7.18 5.26 -0.27
C ARG A 73 5.85 5.13 0.47
N ALA A 74 5.91 4.67 1.72
CA ALA A 74 4.75 4.54 2.58
C ALA A 74 4.60 5.79 3.47
N LEU A 75 3.40 6.37 3.47
CA LEU A 75 3.06 7.60 4.19
C LEU A 75 1.84 7.36 5.10
N PRO A 76 1.64 8.21 6.13
CA PRO A 76 0.43 8.17 6.96
C PRO A 76 -0.83 8.49 6.13
N VAL A 77 -1.97 7.93 6.52
CA VAL A 77 -3.28 8.11 5.85
C VAL A 77 -3.70 9.59 5.84
N ASP A 78 -3.38 10.33 6.89
CA ASP A 78 -3.69 11.77 7.00
C ASP A 78 -3.04 12.64 5.92
N ARG A 79 -2.05 12.10 5.17
CA ARG A 79 -1.37 12.76 4.06
C ARG A 79 -2.03 12.56 2.71
N ALA A 80 -2.97 11.62 2.60
CA ALA A 80 -3.65 11.31 1.34
C ALA A 80 -4.29 12.54 0.66
N PRO A 81 -4.94 13.49 1.36
CA PRO A 81 -5.52 14.67 0.71
C PRO A 81 -4.48 15.56 -0.02
N ALA A 82 -3.20 15.49 0.37
CA ALA A 82 -2.11 16.24 -0.23
C ALA A 82 -1.24 15.36 -1.16
N TRP A 83 -1.78 14.24 -1.66
CA TRP A 83 -1.02 13.23 -2.42
C TRP A 83 -0.19 13.83 -3.57
N ALA A 84 -0.71 14.83 -4.29
CA ALA A 84 -0.03 15.39 -5.45
C ALA A 84 1.35 15.99 -5.11
N SER A 85 1.47 16.65 -3.94
CA SER A 85 2.76 17.17 -3.46
C SER A 85 3.71 16.04 -3.09
N PHE A 86 3.19 15.00 -2.43
CA PHE A 86 4.01 13.86 -2.03
C PHE A 86 4.45 13.01 -3.23
N GLU A 87 3.67 12.97 -4.31
CA GLU A 87 4.01 12.28 -5.55
C GLU A 87 5.28 12.87 -6.20
N GLU A 88 5.38 14.19 -6.30
CA GLU A 88 6.58 14.89 -6.81
C GLU A 88 7.81 14.61 -5.95
N GLU A 89 7.66 14.71 -4.62
CA GLU A 89 8.73 14.37 -3.69
C GLU A 89 9.16 12.91 -3.80
N THR A 90 8.22 12.00 -4.05
CA THR A 90 8.47 10.57 -4.20
C THR A 90 9.31 10.29 -5.43
N LEU A 91 8.96 10.89 -6.57
CA LEU A 91 9.74 10.80 -7.80
C LEU A 91 11.12 11.43 -7.63
N THR A 92 11.22 12.55 -6.89
CA THR A 92 12.50 13.18 -6.57
C THR A 92 13.39 12.26 -5.73
N LEU A 93 12.83 11.61 -4.71
CA LEU A 93 13.56 10.66 -3.87
C LEU A 93 14.01 9.43 -4.66
N TYR A 94 13.13 8.90 -5.50
CA TYR A 94 13.44 7.78 -6.40
C TYR A 94 14.58 8.15 -7.35
N GLY A 95 14.48 9.29 -8.04
CA GLY A 95 15.49 9.78 -8.96
C GLY A 95 16.84 10.08 -8.30
N LYS A 96 16.85 10.59 -7.06
CA LYS A 96 18.10 10.75 -6.28
C LYS A 96 18.78 9.42 -5.97
N THR A 97 17.99 8.36 -5.78
CA THR A 97 18.50 7.04 -5.38
C THR A 97 18.94 6.21 -6.60
N PHE A 98 18.16 6.25 -7.68
CA PHE A 98 18.31 5.35 -8.82
C PHE A 98 18.53 6.08 -10.16
N GLY A 99 18.45 7.41 -10.21
CA GLY A 99 18.46 8.16 -11.47
C GLY A 99 19.84 8.51 -12.02
N ASP A 100 20.93 8.26 -11.30
CA ASP A 100 22.29 8.45 -11.85
C ASP A 100 22.69 7.21 -12.67
N PRO A 101 22.74 7.28 -14.02
CA PRO A 101 23.04 6.15 -14.88
C PRO A 101 24.46 5.60 -14.71
N ARG A 102 25.35 6.33 -14.01
CA ARG A 102 26.72 5.87 -13.71
C ARG A 102 26.78 5.08 -12.39
N SER A 103 25.71 5.11 -11.60
CA SER A 103 25.65 4.42 -10.32
C SER A 103 25.26 2.95 -10.51
N ALA A 104 25.77 2.08 -9.65
CA ALA A 104 25.31 0.69 -9.59
C ALA A 104 23.83 0.56 -9.20
N ALA A 105 23.24 1.60 -8.59
CA ALA A 105 21.85 1.66 -8.22
C ALA A 105 20.91 1.85 -9.43
N ALA A 106 21.37 2.48 -10.52
CA ALA A 106 20.51 2.69 -11.69
C ALA A 106 20.00 1.39 -12.31
N ALA A 107 20.88 0.40 -12.49
CA ALA A 107 20.50 -0.91 -13.00
C ALA A 107 19.47 -1.62 -12.10
N ILE A 108 19.50 -1.35 -10.79
CA ILE A 108 18.48 -1.85 -9.87
C ILE A 108 17.16 -1.13 -10.15
N GLY A 109 17.18 0.20 -10.23
CA GLY A 109 16.00 1.03 -10.47
C GLY A 109 15.28 0.75 -11.78
N ASP A 110 15.99 0.33 -12.84
CA ASP A 110 15.36 -0.04 -14.12
C ASP A 110 14.38 -1.22 -14.00
N HIS A 111 14.51 -2.03 -12.94
CA HIS A 111 13.66 -3.18 -12.67
C HIS A 111 12.62 -2.92 -11.57
N LEU A 112 12.59 -1.73 -10.98
CA LEU A 112 11.67 -1.39 -9.90
C LEU A 112 10.48 -0.56 -10.40
N LYS A 113 9.29 -0.89 -9.92
CA LYS A 113 8.10 -0.03 -9.98
C LYS A 113 8.09 0.85 -8.74
N ALA A 114 8.26 2.16 -8.95
CA ALA A 114 8.07 3.15 -7.90
C ALA A 114 6.58 3.30 -7.56
N ARG A 115 6.24 3.23 -6.28
CA ARG A 115 4.89 3.40 -5.75
C ARG A 115 4.87 4.31 -4.54
N MET A 116 3.76 4.99 -4.35
CA MET A 116 3.44 5.76 -3.16
C MET A 116 2.14 5.21 -2.58
N THR A 117 2.09 5.00 -1.27
CA THR A 117 0.94 4.44 -0.57
C THR A 117 0.66 5.21 0.71
N PHE A 118 -0.60 5.21 1.14
CA PHE A 118 -1.05 5.80 2.39
C PHE A 118 -1.63 4.71 3.29
N GLY A 119 -1.10 4.57 4.51
CA GLY A 119 -1.51 3.50 5.44
C GLY A 119 -0.87 2.12 5.17
N TRP A 120 -1.03 1.20 6.12
CA TRP A 120 -0.40 -0.13 6.06
C TRP A 120 -1.09 -1.07 5.09
N ALA A 121 -2.41 -0.99 4.97
CA ALA A 121 -3.24 -1.81 4.11
C ALA A 121 -2.87 -1.58 2.63
N ALA A 122 -2.62 -0.33 2.25
CA ALA A 122 -2.15 0.01 0.91
C ALA A 122 -0.74 -0.56 0.64
N VAL A 123 0.19 -0.52 1.62
CA VAL A 123 1.52 -1.16 1.48
C VAL A 123 1.36 -2.67 1.25
N ARG A 124 0.57 -3.33 2.10
CA ARG A 124 0.29 -4.77 2.01
C ARG A 124 -0.33 -5.14 0.66
N GLU A 125 -1.31 -4.37 0.19
CA GLU A 125 -1.94 -4.57 -1.11
C GLU A 125 -0.91 -4.54 -2.26
N LYS A 126 0.02 -3.57 -2.28
CA LYS A 126 1.04 -3.50 -3.34
C LYS A 126 2.00 -4.69 -3.29
N ILE A 127 2.38 -5.15 -2.09
CA ILE A 127 3.22 -6.34 -1.94
C ILE A 127 2.46 -7.59 -2.42
N LEU A 128 1.19 -7.76 -2.04
CA LEU A 128 0.35 -8.87 -2.50
C LEU A 128 0.19 -8.88 -4.02
N CYS A 129 -0.05 -7.71 -4.64
CA CYS A 129 -0.11 -7.62 -6.09
C CYS A 129 1.16 -8.16 -6.74
N ALA A 130 2.33 -7.69 -6.29
CA ALA A 130 3.59 -8.13 -6.87
C ALA A 130 3.90 -9.60 -6.59
N GLN A 131 3.62 -10.11 -5.38
CA GLN A 131 3.80 -11.53 -5.04
C GLN A 131 2.98 -12.48 -5.93
N HIS A 132 1.80 -12.04 -6.35
CA HIS A 132 0.92 -12.83 -7.20
C HIS A 132 0.99 -12.46 -8.70
N GLY A 133 1.91 -11.58 -9.07
CA GLY A 133 2.15 -11.19 -10.46
C GLY A 133 1.04 -10.31 -11.07
N PHE A 134 0.23 -9.66 -10.24
CA PHE A 134 -0.81 -8.75 -10.71
C PHE A 134 -0.26 -7.36 -11.02
N ASP A 135 -0.74 -6.75 -12.10
CA ASP A 135 -0.60 -5.31 -12.29
C ASP A 135 -1.52 -4.57 -11.32
N ASP A 136 -0.95 -3.72 -10.47
CA ASP A 136 -1.72 -3.04 -9.43
C ASP A 136 -2.73 -2.04 -10.00
N ALA A 137 -2.49 -1.50 -11.20
CA ALA A 137 -3.49 -0.72 -11.92
C ALA A 137 -4.69 -1.56 -12.37
N THR A 138 -4.47 -2.83 -12.75
CA THR A 138 -5.58 -3.77 -13.05
C THR A 138 -6.40 -4.04 -11.78
N LEU A 139 -5.76 -4.20 -10.62
CA LEU A 139 -6.47 -4.37 -9.35
C LEU A 139 -7.42 -3.19 -9.05
N GLU A 140 -7.01 -1.95 -9.33
CA GLU A 140 -7.89 -0.80 -9.14
C GLU A 140 -9.16 -0.87 -10.01
N MET A 141 -9.05 -1.43 -11.22
CA MET A 141 -10.21 -1.66 -12.08
C MET A 141 -11.09 -2.80 -11.53
N VAL A 142 -10.49 -3.86 -10.97
CA VAL A 142 -11.22 -4.93 -10.27
C VAL A 142 -12.03 -4.34 -9.12
N LYS A 143 -11.42 -3.49 -8.30
CA LYS A 143 -12.09 -2.78 -7.20
C LYS A 143 -13.24 -1.92 -7.72
N ALA A 144 -13.03 -1.14 -8.77
CA ALA A 144 -14.11 -0.36 -9.40
C ALA A 144 -15.28 -1.24 -9.89
N ALA A 145 -14.99 -2.38 -10.52
CA ALA A 145 -16.00 -3.33 -10.96
C ALA A 145 -16.77 -3.97 -9.79
N ALA A 146 -16.07 -4.30 -8.70
CA ALA A 146 -16.65 -4.86 -7.48
C ALA A 146 -17.59 -3.86 -6.80
N VAL A 147 -17.16 -2.61 -6.63
CA VAL A 147 -17.97 -1.53 -6.05
C VAL A 147 -19.23 -1.29 -6.88
N ARG A 148 -19.11 -1.21 -8.21
CA ARG A 148 -20.26 -1.04 -9.12
C ARG A 148 -21.28 -2.17 -9.05
N SER A 149 -20.81 -3.39 -8.74
CA SER A 149 -21.66 -4.58 -8.64
C SER A 149 -22.24 -4.79 -7.24
N SER A 150 -21.79 -4.02 -6.24
CA SER A 150 -22.29 -4.08 -4.88
C SER A 150 -23.66 -3.38 -4.78
N PRO A 151 -24.70 -4.02 -4.24
CA PRO A 151 -26.02 -3.40 -4.09
C PRO A 151 -26.03 -2.19 -3.16
N ARG A 152 -25.13 -2.16 -2.18
CA ARG A 152 -25.03 -1.11 -1.16
C ARG A 152 -23.62 -1.03 -0.60
N PRO A 153 -22.64 -0.54 -1.37
CA PRO A 153 -21.27 -0.44 -0.89
C PRO A 153 -21.20 0.56 0.28
N PRO A 154 -20.45 0.26 1.36
CA PRO A 154 -20.26 1.16 2.49
C PRO A 154 -19.30 2.30 2.15
N VAL A 155 -19.62 3.08 1.11
CA VAL A 155 -18.78 4.19 0.65
C VAL A 155 -18.95 5.38 1.61
N ASP A 156 -17.85 5.76 2.23
CA ASP A 156 -17.69 6.92 3.10
C ASP A 156 -16.28 7.48 2.86
N ASP A 157 -16.03 8.74 3.22
CA ASP A 157 -14.73 9.39 3.06
C ASP A 157 -13.60 8.67 3.82
N ASN A 158 -13.94 7.90 4.86
CA ASN A 158 -12.99 7.14 5.67
C ASN A 158 -13.02 5.62 5.41
N VAL A 159 -13.66 5.15 4.32
CA VAL A 159 -13.75 3.73 4.00
C VAL A 159 -13.03 3.40 2.70
N GLU A 160 -12.15 2.41 2.76
CA GLU A 160 -11.33 1.99 1.63
C GLU A 160 -11.54 0.51 1.32
N LEU A 161 -11.55 0.16 0.04
CA LEU A 161 -11.53 -1.22 -0.42
C LEU A 161 -10.08 -1.64 -0.70
N ARG A 162 -9.59 -2.66 0.00
CA ARG A 162 -8.21 -3.14 -0.11
C ARG A 162 -8.15 -4.63 -0.42
N LEU A 163 -7.14 -5.06 -1.17
CA LEU A 163 -6.81 -6.47 -1.33
C LEU A 163 -6.27 -7.02 -0.01
N ASP A 164 -7.01 -7.95 0.57
CA ASP A 164 -6.69 -8.61 1.84
C ASP A 164 -6.06 -10.00 1.60
N GLY A 165 -6.47 -10.69 0.54
CA GLY A 165 -5.94 -12.02 0.25
C GLY A 165 -6.09 -12.44 -1.19
N VAL A 166 -5.28 -13.42 -1.58
CA VAL A 166 -5.32 -14.02 -2.91
C VAL A 166 -5.28 -15.53 -2.76
N THR A 167 -6.17 -16.20 -3.46
CA THR A 167 -6.16 -17.66 -3.65
C THR A 167 -6.04 -17.97 -5.14
N ASP A 168 -6.06 -19.25 -5.49
CA ASP A 168 -6.05 -19.66 -6.89
C ASP A 168 -7.33 -19.24 -7.63
N GLU A 169 -8.46 -19.11 -6.92
CA GLU A 169 -9.78 -18.88 -7.52
C GLU A 169 -10.35 -17.48 -7.24
N LEU A 170 -9.98 -16.88 -6.11
CA LEU A 170 -10.60 -15.67 -5.57
C LEU A 170 -9.57 -14.63 -5.14
N LEU A 171 -9.90 -13.37 -5.35
CA LEU A 171 -9.31 -12.23 -4.64
C LEU A 171 -10.23 -11.88 -3.48
N GLY A 172 -9.70 -11.87 -2.27
CA GLY A 172 -10.36 -11.36 -1.09
C GLY A 172 -10.12 -9.86 -0.97
N LEU A 173 -11.19 -9.08 -1.10
CA LEU A 173 -11.18 -7.64 -0.85
C LEU A 173 -11.82 -7.38 0.51
N ALA A 174 -11.35 -6.38 1.23
CA ALA A 174 -11.91 -5.95 2.51
C ALA A 174 -12.19 -4.46 2.50
N TRP A 175 -13.37 -4.08 3.00
CA TRP A 175 -13.70 -2.72 3.38
C TRP A 175 -13.09 -2.45 4.75
N LEU A 176 -12.21 -1.45 4.80
CA LEU A 176 -11.51 -1.01 6.00
C LEU A 176 -11.89 0.42 6.32
N SER A 177 -12.04 0.76 7.60
CA SER A 177 -12.36 2.10 8.05
C SER A 177 -11.24 2.75 8.85
N GLY A 178 -10.89 3.97 8.46
CA GLY A 178 -9.96 4.85 9.18
C GLY A 178 -8.50 4.34 9.23
N PRO A 179 -7.62 5.08 9.91
CA PRO A 179 -6.20 4.75 10.00
C PRO A 179 -5.92 3.51 10.86
N GLU A 180 -6.88 3.07 11.68
CA GLU A 180 -6.80 1.84 12.48
C GLU A 180 -7.18 0.58 11.67
N GLU A 181 -7.56 0.74 10.40
CA GLU A 181 -7.85 -0.37 9.48
C GLU A 181 -8.98 -1.28 9.99
N VAL A 182 -10.02 -0.68 10.58
CA VAL A 182 -11.14 -1.42 11.18
C VAL A 182 -11.89 -2.18 10.09
N PHE A 183 -11.89 -3.51 10.17
CA PHE A 183 -12.61 -4.36 9.23
C PHE A 183 -14.13 -4.14 9.31
N LEU A 184 -14.74 -3.87 8.17
CA LEU A 184 -16.20 -3.70 8.05
C LEU A 184 -16.85 -4.92 7.40
N GLU A 185 -16.38 -5.29 6.20
CA GLU A 185 -16.97 -6.34 5.38
C GLU A 185 -15.94 -6.85 4.37
N ALA A 186 -16.03 -8.13 3.99
CA ALA A 186 -15.22 -8.74 2.95
C ALA A 186 -16.04 -9.02 1.68
N LEU A 187 -15.41 -8.87 0.52
CA LEU A 187 -15.93 -9.33 -0.77
C LEU A 187 -14.96 -10.34 -1.37
N ALA A 188 -15.52 -11.43 -1.89
CA ALA A 188 -14.77 -12.34 -2.74
C ALA A 188 -15.09 -12.05 -4.20
N VAL A 189 -14.07 -11.74 -5.00
CA VAL A 189 -14.21 -11.58 -6.45
C VAL A 189 -13.46 -12.69 -7.18
N PRO A 190 -14.02 -13.25 -8.26
CA PRO A 190 -13.31 -14.26 -9.06
C PRO A 190 -11.97 -13.71 -9.55
N ARG A 191 -10.89 -14.47 -9.37
CA ARG A 191 -9.55 -14.12 -9.90
C ARG A 191 -9.57 -13.93 -11.42
N ALA A 192 -10.42 -14.69 -12.12
CA ALA A 192 -10.64 -14.56 -13.56
C ALA A 192 -11.12 -13.16 -14.00
N LEU A 193 -11.62 -12.32 -13.08
CA LEU A 193 -11.98 -10.94 -13.39
C LEU A 193 -10.75 -10.09 -13.79
N VAL A 194 -9.55 -10.42 -13.27
CA VAL A 194 -8.29 -9.78 -13.67
C VAL A 194 -8.08 -9.96 -15.18
N GLU A 195 -8.14 -11.21 -15.65
CA GLU A 195 -7.96 -11.55 -17.07
C GLU A 195 -9.04 -10.91 -17.95
N GLN A 196 -10.29 -10.85 -17.46
CA GLN A 196 -11.38 -10.20 -18.19
C GLN A 196 -11.15 -8.69 -18.36
N ILE A 197 -10.62 -8.02 -17.34
CA ILE A 197 -10.27 -6.59 -17.41
C ILE A 197 -9.11 -6.37 -18.38
N GLU A 198 -8.07 -7.22 -18.31
CA GLU A 198 -6.91 -7.14 -19.21
C GLU A 198 -7.27 -7.44 -20.67
N ALA A 199 -8.26 -8.30 -20.90
CA ALA A 199 -8.80 -8.59 -22.24
C ALA A 199 -9.67 -7.46 -22.81
N ALA A 200 -10.02 -6.43 -22.01
CA ALA A 200 -10.88 -5.32 -22.41
C ALA A 200 -10.23 -3.94 -22.12
N PRO A 201 -8.99 -3.67 -22.59
CA PRO A 201 -8.22 -2.49 -22.19
C PRO A 201 -8.93 -1.16 -22.50
N GLU A 202 -9.61 -1.08 -23.65
CA GLU A 202 -10.34 0.13 -24.08
C GLU A 202 -11.52 0.47 -23.15
N THR A 203 -12.12 -0.53 -22.49
CA THR A 203 -13.25 -0.31 -21.56
C THR A 203 -12.78 0.43 -20.29
N TRP A 204 -11.52 0.24 -19.92
CA TRP A 204 -10.94 0.74 -18.68
C TRP A 204 -9.91 1.85 -18.91
N ALA A 205 -9.65 2.24 -20.16
CA ALA A 205 -8.53 3.10 -20.52
C ALA A 205 -8.54 4.45 -19.77
N GLU A 206 -9.69 5.13 -19.72
CA GLU A 206 -9.82 6.43 -19.04
C GLU A 206 -9.55 6.31 -17.54
N LEU A 207 -10.23 5.38 -16.86
CA LEU A 207 -10.06 5.18 -15.41
C LEU A 207 -8.64 4.69 -15.08
N ARG A 208 -8.09 3.76 -15.88
CA ARG A 208 -6.72 3.28 -15.71
C ARG A 208 -5.73 4.43 -15.84
N ALA A 209 -5.87 5.29 -16.85
CA ALA A 209 -5.02 6.47 -17.00
C ALA A 209 -5.11 7.42 -15.80
N ALA A 210 -6.32 7.72 -15.33
CA ALA A 210 -6.53 8.59 -14.17
C ALA A 210 -5.90 8.01 -12.88
N VAL A 211 -6.01 6.69 -12.69
CA VAL A 211 -5.53 6.02 -11.48
C VAL A 211 -4.02 5.76 -11.54
N SER A 212 -3.45 5.43 -12.70
CA SER A 212 -2.06 4.96 -12.82
C SER A 212 -1.08 5.94 -13.47
N ALA A 213 -1.45 7.21 -13.67
CA ALA A 213 -0.56 8.26 -14.22
C ALA A 213 0.67 8.63 -13.34
N GLY A 214 0.90 7.97 -12.20
CA GLY A 214 1.94 8.32 -11.23
C GLY A 214 2.24 7.18 -10.25
N PRO A 215 3.20 7.35 -9.32
CA PRO A 215 3.49 6.37 -8.28
C PRO A 215 2.31 6.11 -7.33
N PHE A 216 1.39 7.07 -7.14
CA PHE A 216 0.16 6.79 -6.41
C PHE A 216 -0.88 6.11 -7.30
N VAL A 217 -0.85 4.78 -7.32
CA VAL A 217 -1.81 3.95 -8.07
C VAL A 217 -2.91 3.52 -7.10
N ASP A 218 -4.01 4.27 -7.04
CA ASP A 218 -5.15 3.98 -6.17
C ASP A 218 -6.40 4.66 -6.71
N ILE A 219 -7.57 4.01 -6.65
CA ILE A 219 -8.84 4.61 -7.10
C ILE A 219 -9.16 5.92 -6.36
N ASN A 220 -8.72 6.06 -5.11
CA ASN A 220 -8.91 7.29 -4.33
C ASN A 220 -8.22 8.50 -4.98
N ARG A 221 -7.16 8.29 -5.78
CA ARG A 221 -6.56 9.37 -6.57
C ARG A 221 -7.56 10.01 -7.52
N ALA A 222 -8.32 9.20 -8.25
CA ALA A 222 -9.29 9.68 -9.22
C ALA A 222 -10.48 10.39 -8.54
N LEU A 223 -10.87 9.93 -7.35
CA LEU A 223 -11.95 10.53 -6.55
C LEU A 223 -11.54 11.84 -5.87
N MET A 224 -10.28 11.99 -5.46
CA MET A 224 -9.76 13.22 -4.85
C MET A 224 -9.35 14.29 -5.86
N ALA A 225 -9.17 13.92 -7.14
CA ALA A 225 -8.78 14.84 -8.21
C ALA A 225 -9.96 15.60 -8.84
N SER A 226 -11.20 15.29 -8.44
CA SER A 226 -12.44 15.89 -8.95
C SER A 226 -12.91 17.11 -8.16
#